data_AF-R0J8Z7-F1
#
_entry.id   AF-R0J8Z7-F1
#
_cell.length_a   1.000
_cell.length_b   1.000
_cell.length_c   1.000
_cell.angle_alpha   90.00
_cell.angle_beta   90.00
_cell.angle_gamma   90.00
#
_symmetry.space_group_name_H-M   'P 1'
#
loop_
_entity.id
_entity.type
_entity.pdbx_description
1 polymer ?
#
loop_
_entity_poly.entity_id
_entity_poly.type
_entity_poly.pdbx_seq_one_letter_code
_entity_poly.pdbx_strand_id
1 'polypeptide(L)'
;MEQFQKEKEELDKGCRECKRKLAECQRKLKELEVAEAEGGRAEVARLQAEAQQLRNEERGWENKLEELKKKEKNMPWNVDTLSKDGFSKSVFNVKPEEKEETEEQKEKKHKSFVERYEKQIKHFGECPGPGGGPCPGGGPKLRKKP
;
A
#
# COMPACT_ATOMS: atom_id res chain seq x y z
N MET A 1 5.02 -12.84 13.37
CA MET A 1 4.53 -12.63 11.99
C MET A 1 4.62 -13.90 11.16
N GLU A 2 5.80 -14.50 11.01
CA GLU A 2 6.02 -15.69 10.18
C GLU A 2 5.23 -16.93 10.66
N GLN A 3 5.23 -17.22 11.97
CA GLN A 3 4.39 -18.29 12.54
C GLN A 3 2.88 -18.06 12.30
N PHE A 4 2.42 -16.81 12.39
CA PHE A 4 1.01 -16.46 12.16
C PHE A 4 0.61 -16.61 10.69
N GLN A 5 1.50 -16.24 9.76
CA GLN A 5 1.29 -16.46 8.32
C GLN A 5 1.26 -17.95 7.99
N LYS A 6 2.19 -18.73 8.55
CA LYS A 6 2.22 -20.18 8.36
C LYS A 6 0.97 -20.87 8.92
N GLU A 7 0.52 -20.48 10.11
CA GLU A 7 -0.72 -20.99 10.71
C GLU A 7 -1.94 -20.62 9.87
N LYS A 8 -1.98 -19.40 9.33
CA LYS A 8 -3.04 -18.95 8.41
C LYS A 8 -3.05 -19.75 7.09
N GLU A 9 -1.89 -20.01 6.49
CA GLU A 9 -1.78 -20.82 5.27
C GLU A 9 -2.23 -22.27 5.50
N GLU A 10 -1.83 -22.87 6.61
CA GLU A 10 -2.24 -24.25 6.95
C GLU A 10 -3.75 -24.35 7.22
N LEU A 11 -4.35 -23.35 7.89
CA LEU A 11 -5.81 -23.29 8.09
C LEU A 11 -6.55 -23.07 6.76
N ASP A 12 -6.05 -22.21 5.87
CA ASP A 12 -6.65 -21.98 4.55
C ASP A 12 -6.59 -23.25 3.68
N LYS A 13 -5.46 -23.95 3.71
CA LYS A 13 -5.29 -25.23 3.04
C LYS A 13 -6.26 -26.28 3.61
N GLY A 14 -6.34 -26.42 4.94
CA GLY A 14 -7.28 -27.31 5.61
C GLY A 14 -8.74 -27.02 5.25
N CYS A 15 -9.13 -25.74 5.21
CA CYS A 15 -10.47 -25.31 4.82
C CYS A 15 -10.79 -25.67 3.36
N ARG A 16 -9.85 -25.41 2.42
CA ARG A 16 -10.02 -25.78 1.01
C ARG A 16 -10.14 -27.30 0.82
N GLU A 17 -9.35 -28.07 1.55
CA GLU A 17 -9.41 -29.53 1.49
C GLU A 17 -10.71 -30.08 2.05
N CYS A 18 -11.19 -29.59 3.19
CA CYS A 18 -12.51 -29.94 3.73
C CYS A 18 -13.62 -29.59 2.74
N LYS A 19 -13.60 -28.38 2.16
CA LYS A 19 -14.59 -27.95 1.17
C LYS A 19 -14.60 -28.83 -0.08
N ARG A 20 -13.42 -29.24 -0.58
CA ARG A 20 -13.30 -30.16 -1.71
C ARG A 20 -13.91 -31.52 -1.37
N LYS A 21 -13.53 -32.11 -0.23
CA LYS A 21 -14.07 -33.40 0.24
C LYS A 21 -15.59 -33.34 0.41
N LEU A 22 -16.12 -32.25 0.96
CA LEU A 22 -17.54 -32.06 1.17
C LEU A 22 -18.31 -31.97 -0.16
N ALA A 23 -17.75 -31.30 -1.17
CA ALA A 23 -18.29 -31.27 -2.52
C ALA A 23 -18.28 -32.65 -3.20
N GLU A 24 -17.21 -33.44 -2.99
CA GLU A 24 -17.11 -34.81 -3.50
C GLU A 24 -18.13 -35.74 -2.82
N CYS A 25 -18.28 -35.66 -1.49
CA CYS A 25 -19.30 -36.42 -0.74
C CYS A 25 -20.72 -36.04 -1.20
N GLN A 26 -20.99 -34.75 -1.42
CA GLN A 26 -22.28 -34.30 -1.96
C GLN A 26 -22.53 -34.80 -3.38
N ARG A 27 -21.49 -34.87 -4.23
CA ARG A 27 -21.63 -35.40 -5.59
C ARG A 27 -21.97 -36.89 -5.55
N LYS A 28 -21.25 -37.67 -4.74
CA LYS A 28 -21.50 -39.10 -4.54
C LYS A 28 -22.91 -39.38 -3.99
N LEU A 29 -23.38 -38.55 -3.05
CA LEU A 29 -24.74 -38.65 -2.53
C LEU A 29 -25.79 -38.44 -3.63
N LYS A 30 -25.62 -37.42 -4.48
CA LYS A 30 -26.53 -37.17 -5.62
C LYS A 30 -26.47 -38.28 -6.67
N GLU A 31 -25.29 -38.82 -6.95
CA GLU A 31 -25.12 -39.94 -7.88
C GLU A 31 -25.84 -41.21 -7.37
N LEU A 32 -25.77 -41.48 -6.07
CA LEU A 32 -26.47 -42.60 -5.43
C LEU A 32 -27.98 -42.40 -5.35
N GLU A 33 -28.44 -41.14 -5.17
CA GLU A 33 -29.86 -40.77 -5.19
C GLU A 33 -30.47 -40.97 -6.58
N VAL A 34 -29.75 -40.63 -7.64
CA VAL A 34 -30.18 -40.83 -9.04
C VAL A 34 -30.12 -42.31 -9.44
N ALA A 35 -29.23 -43.10 -8.85
CA ALA A 35 -29.03 -44.51 -9.22
C ALA A 35 -30.08 -45.48 -8.64
N GLU A 36 -31.05 -45.02 -7.84
CA GLU A 36 -32.08 -45.83 -7.15
C GLU A 36 -31.57 -47.21 -6.68
N ALA A 37 -30.41 -47.24 -6.04
CA ALA A 37 -29.84 -48.49 -5.56
C ALA A 37 -30.58 -48.91 -4.28
N GLU A 38 -31.48 -49.90 -4.36
CA GLU A 38 -32.18 -50.47 -3.20
C GLU A 38 -31.24 -51.07 -2.13
N GLY A 39 -29.95 -51.29 -2.46
CA GLY A 39 -28.88 -51.65 -1.51
C GLY A 39 -28.03 -50.47 -0.98
N GLY A 40 -28.29 -49.24 -1.44
CA GLY A 40 -27.48 -48.06 -1.19
C GLY A 40 -27.74 -47.33 0.14
N ARG A 41 -28.78 -47.71 0.90
CA ARG A 41 -29.12 -47.02 2.17
C ARG A 41 -27.97 -46.98 3.18
N ALA A 42 -27.18 -48.06 3.27
CA ALA A 42 -26.02 -48.10 4.16
C ALA A 42 -24.90 -47.16 3.67
N GLU A 43 -24.69 -47.10 2.35
CA GLU A 43 -23.69 -46.22 1.72
C GLU A 43 -24.10 -44.74 1.81
N VAL A 44 -25.39 -44.43 1.62
CA VAL A 44 -25.96 -43.09 1.82
C VAL A 44 -25.82 -42.66 3.28
N ALA A 45 -26.14 -43.53 4.24
CA ALA A 45 -25.96 -43.23 5.67
C ALA A 45 -24.48 -42.98 6.02
N ARG A 46 -23.56 -43.76 5.44
CA ARG A 46 -22.12 -43.58 5.61
C ARG A 46 -21.64 -42.24 5.05
N LEU A 47 -22.01 -41.91 3.80
CA LEU A 47 -21.65 -40.65 3.16
C LEU A 47 -22.30 -39.43 3.84
N GLN A 48 -23.50 -39.59 4.39
CA GLN A 48 -24.16 -38.54 5.16
C GLN A 48 -23.45 -38.30 6.49
N ALA A 49 -23.01 -39.36 7.18
CA ALA A 49 -22.19 -39.24 8.38
C ALA A 49 -20.82 -38.59 8.08
N GLU A 50 -20.17 -38.97 6.98
CA GLU A 50 -18.92 -38.37 6.52
C GLU A 50 -19.11 -36.88 6.14
N ALA A 51 -20.19 -36.54 5.43
CA ALA A 51 -20.54 -35.16 5.13
C ALA A 51 -20.81 -34.34 6.40
N GLN A 52 -21.43 -34.93 7.42
CA GLN A 52 -21.67 -34.28 8.70
C GLN A 52 -20.37 -34.08 9.50
N GLN A 53 -19.45 -35.05 9.47
CA GLN A 53 -18.11 -34.89 10.03
C GLN A 53 -17.34 -33.77 9.32
N LEU A 54 -17.35 -33.75 7.99
CA LEU A 54 -16.69 -32.69 7.20
C LEU A 54 -17.30 -31.30 7.46
N ARG A 55 -18.61 -31.20 7.70
CA ARG A 55 -19.26 -29.96 8.14
C ARG A 55 -18.80 -29.50 9.53
N ASN A 56 -18.62 -30.44 10.45
CA ASN A 56 -18.10 -30.12 11.78
C ASN A 56 -16.63 -29.68 11.70
N GLU A 57 -15.84 -30.32 10.84
CA GLU A 57 -14.47 -29.90 10.55
C GLU A 57 -14.43 -28.51 9.92
N GLU A 58 -15.25 -28.22 8.91
CA GLU A 58 -15.38 -26.89 8.30
C GLU A 58 -15.68 -25.82 9.35
N ARG A 59 -16.65 -26.07 10.23
CA ARG A 59 -16.95 -25.18 11.36
C ARG A 59 -15.76 -25.03 12.31
N GLY A 60 -15.02 -26.10 12.55
CA GLY A 60 -13.79 -26.07 13.35
C GLY A 60 -12.69 -25.22 12.71
N TRP A 61 -12.52 -25.29 11.39
CA TRP A 61 -11.59 -24.43 10.65
C TRP A 61 -12.03 -22.97 10.65
N GLU A 62 -13.32 -22.69 10.44
CA GLU A 62 -13.91 -21.34 10.52
C GLU A 62 -13.66 -20.72 11.90
N ASN A 63 -13.93 -21.45 12.97
CA ASN A 63 -13.67 -20.98 14.34
C ASN A 63 -12.18 -20.65 14.55
N LYS A 64 -11.26 -21.51 14.11
CA LYS A 64 -9.82 -21.24 14.20
C LYS A 64 -9.40 -20.00 13.40
N LEU A 65 -10.03 -19.78 12.25
CA LEU A 65 -9.77 -18.63 11.38
C LEU A 65 -10.30 -17.33 12.01
N GLU A 66 -11.45 -17.39 12.67
CA GLU A 66 -11.99 -16.28 13.46
C GLU A 66 -11.10 -15.95 14.68
N GLU A 67 -10.61 -16.97 15.39
CA GLU A 67 -9.67 -16.81 16.49
C GLU A 67 -8.33 -16.20 16.02
N LEU A 68 -7.81 -16.60 14.86
CA LEU A 68 -6.67 -15.92 14.25
C LEU A 68 -6.98 -14.46 13.93
N LYS A 69 -8.16 -14.15 13.39
CA LYS A 69 -8.57 -12.78 13.08
C LYS A 69 -8.72 -11.92 14.35
N LYS A 70 -9.17 -12.51 15.46
CA LYS A 70 -9.18 -11.85 16.77
C LYS A 70 -7.76 -11.61 17.28
N LYS A 71 -6.88 -12.61 17.16
CA LYS A 71 -5.45 -12.47 17.49
C LYS A 71 -4.76 -11.41 16.63
N GLU A 72 -5.15 -11.25 15.36
CA GLU A 72 -4.66 -10.18 14.47
C GLU A 72 -5.11 -8.80 14.93
N LYS A 73 -6.40 -8.65 15.28
CA LYS A 73 -6.95 -7.41 15.82
C LYS A 73 -6.36 -7.03 17.19
N ASN A 74 -6.04 -8.03 18.00
CA ASN A 74 -5.43 -7.85 19.32
C ASN A 74 -3.89 -7.83 19.25
N MET A 75 -3.31 -7.95 18.05
CA MET A 75 -1.86 -7.90 17.88
C MET A 75 -1.39 -6.48 18.18
N PRO A 76 -0.32 -6.30 18.97
CA PRO A 76 0.23 -4.99 19.23
C PRO A 76 0.58 -4.29 17.92
N TRP A 77 0.16 -3.04 17.78
CA TRP A 77 0.46 -2.21 16.62
C TRP A 77 1.98 -2.06 16.46
N ASN A 78 2.57 -2.85 15.58
CA ASN A 78 3.99 -2.79 15.24
C ASN A 78 4.22 -2.04 13.92
N VAL A 79 5.44 -1.57 13.67
CA VAL A 79 5.82 -0.74 12.51
C VAL A 79 5.34 -1.34 11.18
N ASP A 80 5.44 -2.66 11.03
CA ASP A 80 4.99 -3.41 9.84
C ASP A 80 3.46 -3.52 9.67
N THR A 81 2.68 -3.32 10.75
CA THR A 81 1.20 -3.33 10.73
C THR A 81 0.61 -1.93 10.61
N LEU A 82 1.38 -0.90 10.99
CA LEU A 82 0.91 0.49 11.05
C LEU A 82 1.06 1.21 9.72
N SER A 83 2.10 0.89 8.92
CA SER A 83 2.36 1.60 7.67
C SER A 83 3.12 0.71 6.68
N LYS A 84 2.76 0.86 5.39
CA LYS A 84 3.56 0.37 4.27
C LYS A 84 4.32 1.56 3.70
N ASP A 85 5.57 1.37 3.28
CA ASP A 85 6.30 2.43 2.58
C ASP A 85 5.61 2.68 1.23
N GLY A 86 4.82 3.76 1.17
CA GLY A 86 4.07 4.12 -0.03
C GLY A 86 4.91 4.90 -1.04
N PHE A 87 5.98 5.55 -0.59
CA PHE A 87 6.85 6.36 -1.44
C PHE A 87 8.18 6.63 -0.74
N SER A 88 9.24 5.95 -1.19
CA SER A 88 10.61 6.23 -0.77
C SER A 88 11.37 6.89 -1.92
N LYS A 89 11.61 8.20 -1.82
CA LYS A 89 12.47 8.94 -2.74
C LYS A 89 13.56 9.65 -1.95
N SER A 90 14.77 9.13 -2.04
CA SER A 90 15.97 9.85 -1.60
C SER A 90 16.48 10.72 -2.75
N VAL A 91 16.74 11.99 -2.47
CA VAL A 91 17.45 12.90 -3.37
C VAL A 91 18.68 13.37 -2.62
N PHE A 92 19.84 12.92 -3.07
CA PHE A 92 21.10 13.45 -2.58
C PHE A 92 21.43 14.72 -3.37
N ASN A 93 21.64 15.84 -2.67
CA ASN A 93 22.00 17.10 -3.31
C ASN A 93 23.50 17.08 -3.69
N VAL A 94 23.87 16.23 -4.65
CA VAL A 94 25.22 16.26 -5.23
C VAL A 94 25.36 17.62 -5.91
N LYS A 95 26.39 18.39 -5.53
CA LYS A 95 26.71 19.61 -6.26
C LYS A 95 26.94 19.23 -7.73
N PRO A 96 26.25 19.87 -8.69
CA PRO A 96 26.54 19.63 -10.10
C PRO A 96 28.02 19.95 -10.34
N GLU A 97 28.69 19.11 -11.12
CA GLU A 97 30.06 19.34 -11.56
C GLU A 97 30.14 20.75 -12.15
N GLU A 98 31.02 21.59 -11.59
CA GLU A 98 31.27 22.94 -12.09
C GLU A 98 31.90 22.82 -13.47
N LYS A 99 31.06 22.69 -14.50
CA LYS A 99 31.47 22.94 -15.87
C LYS A 99 31.85 24.41 -15.92
N GLU A 100 33.13 24.70 -16.13
CA GLU A 100 33.58 26.06 -16.36
C GLU A 100 32.78 26.64 -17.51
N GLU A 101 31.93 27.63 -17.21
CA GLU A 101 31.16 28.33 -18.22
C GLU A 101 32.13 29.13 -19.08
N THR A 102 32.14 28.84 -20.38
CA THR A 102 32.91 29.59 -21.38
C THR A 102 32.56 31.09 -21.29
N GLU A 103 33.51 31.99 -21.58
CA GLU A 103 33.29 33.45 -21.51
C GLU A 103 32.00 33.93 -22.21
N GLU A 104 31.64 33.27 -23.33
CA GLU A 104 30.41 33.55 -24.07
C GLU A 104 29.12 33.27 -23.26
N GLN A 105 29.11 32.23 -22.43
CA GLN A 105 27.98 31.92 -21.55
C GLN A 105 27.87 32.92 -20.40
N LYS A 106 29.01 33.39 -19.87
CA LYS A 106 29.04 34.43 -18.84
C LYS A 106 28.53 35.76 -19.37
N GLU A 107 28.90 36.13 -20.59
CA GLU A 107 28.41 37.38 -21.20
C GLU A 107 26.90 37.34 -21.47
N LYS A 108 26.38 36.21 -22.00
CA LYS A 108 24.94 36.00 -22.21
C LYS A 108 24.17 36.00 -20.88
N LYS A 109 24.69 35.33 -19.84
CA LYS A 109 24.12 35.37 -18.49
C LYS A 109 24.13 36.79 -17.92
N HIS A 110 25.21 37.53 -18.09
CA HIS A 110 25.32 38.90 -17.56
C HIS A 110 24.32 39.86 -18.24
N LYS A 111 24.26 39.85 -19.58
CA LYS A 111 23.30 40.67 -20.34
C LYS A 111 21.85 40.35 -19.95
N SER A 112 21.49 39.07 -19.94
CA SER A 112 20.14 38.63 -19.57
C SER A 112 19.81 38.85 -18.09
N PHE A 113 20.79 38.75 -17.19
CA PHE A 113 20.62 39.03 -15.77
C PHE A 113 20.36 40.52 -15.52
N VAL A 114 21.18 41.40 -16.11
CA VAL A 114 21.02 42.86 -15.96
C VAL A 114 19.68 43.30 -16.52
N GLU A 115 19.27 42.82 -17.69
CA GLU A 115 17.96 43.15 -18.27
C GLU A 115 16.79 42.65 -17.42
N ARG A 116 16.86 41.40 -16.94
CA ARG A 116 15.78 40.78 -16.14
C ARG A 116 15.64 41.40 -14.75
N TYR A 117 16.75 41.83 -14.15
CA TYR A 117 16.82 42.34 -12.79
C TYR A 117 17.06 43.85 -12.71
N GLU A 118 17.04 44.59 -13.82
CA GLU A 118 17.35 46.02 -13.89
C GLU A 118 16.60 46.85 -12.84
N LYS A 119 15.29 46.62 -12.69
CA LYS A 119 14.45 47.31 -11.71
C LYS A 119 14.85 47.01 -10.27
N GLN A 120 15.24 45.76 -10.00
CA GLN A 120 15.70 45.34 -8.68
C GLN A 120 17.11 45.89 -8.39
N ILE A 121 17.98 45.93 -9.39
CA ILE A 121 19.34 46.51 -9.29
C ILE A 121 19.24 48.01 -9.00
N LYS A 122 18.39 48.73 -9.74
CA LYS A 122 18.12 50.16 -9.50
C LYS A 122 17.53 50.39 -8.12
N HIS A 123 16.51 49.62 -7.75
CA HIS A 123 15.87 49.73 -6.44
C HIS A 123 16.85 49.45 -5.27
N PHE A 124 17.73 48.45 -5.40
CA PHE A 124 18.78 48.19 -4.41
C PHE A 124 19.87 49.26 -4.40
N GLY A 125 20.23 49.82 -5.56
CA GLY A 125 21.18 50.93 -5.65
C GLY A 125 20.64 52.25 -5.09
N GLU A 126 19.32 52.43 -5.11
CA GLU A 126 18.60 53.58 -4.56
C GLU A 126 18.18 53.38 -3.10
N CYS A 127 18.35 52.18 -2.52
CA CYS A 127 18.11 51.94 -1.10
C CYS A 127 19.22 52.61 -0.28
N PRO A 128 18.90 53.58 0.59
CA PRO A 128 19.86 54.12 1.54
C PRO A 128 20.33 52.99 2.44
N GLY A 129 21.63 52.96 2.76
CA GLY A 129 22.18 52.01 3.73
C GLY A 129 21.43 52.06 5.08
N PRO A 130 21.75 51.16 6.03
CA PRO A 130 20.93 50.83 7.20
C PRO A 130 20.67 51.94 8.24
N GLY A 131 20.83 53.22 7.89
CA GLY A 131 20.49 54.40 8.69
C GLY A 131 19.58 55.43 8.01
N GLY A 132 19.04 55.19 6.81
CA GLY A 132 18.27 56.21 6.07
C GLY A 132 16.83 55.82 5.73
N GLY A 133 15.87 56.12 6.61
CA GLY A 133 14.43 56.33 6.32
C GLY A 133 13.61 55.20 5.67
N PRO A 134 12.28 55.12 5.90
CA PRO A 134 11.46 54.07 5.31
C PRO A 134 11.36 54.22 3.78
N CYS A 135 11.66 53.14 3.06
CA CYS A 135 11.53 53.03 1.61
C CYS A 135 10.08 53.34 1.17
N PRO A 136 9.84 54.21 0.17
CA PRO A 136 8.50 54.44 -0.34
C PRO A 136 7.99 53.16 -1.00
N GLY A 137 6.84 52.70 -0.51
CA GLY A 137 6.26 51.40 -0.82
C GLY A 137 6.00 51.16 -2.30
N GLY A 138 6.31 49.94 -2.72
CA GLY A 138 6.03 49.43 -4.06
C GLY A 138 6.43 47.97 -4.21
N GLY A 139 6.18 47.14 -3.18
CA GLY A 139 6.45 45.70 -3.26
C GLY A 139 5.72 45.08 -4.45
N PRO A 140 6.38 44.29 -5.31
CA PRO A 140 5.69 43.53 -6.35
C PRO A 140 4.71 42.60 -5.66
N LYS A 141 3.40 42.78 -5.91
CA LYS A 141 2.41 41.77 -5.54
C LYS A 141 2.83 40.48 -6.23
N LEU A 142 3.32 39.52 -5.45
CA LEU A 142 3.49 38.13 -5.85
C LEU A 142 2.16 37.68 -6.46
N ARG A 143 2.11 37.65 -7.80
CA ARG A 143 1.04 36.96 -8.52
C ARG A 143 1.15 35.51 -8.09
N LYS A 144 0.25 35.07 -7.20
CA LYS A 144 -0.07 33.65 -7.07
C LYS A 144 -0.46 33.19 -8.47
N LYS A 145 0.37 32.32 -9.06
CA LYS A 145 -0.03 31.56 -10.26
C LYS A 145 -1.14 30.58 -9.85
N PRO A 146 -2.07 30.27 -10.76
CA PRO A 146 -3.14 29.30 -10.52
C PRO A 146 -2.61 27.90 -10.22
#